data_AF-A0A0A0D6L8-F1
#
_entry.id   AF-A0A0A0D6L8-F1
#
_cell.length_a   1.000
_cell.length_b   1.000
_cell.length_c   1.000
_cell.angle_alpha   90.00
_cell.angle_beta   90.00
_cell.angle_gamma   90.00
#
_symmetry.space_group_name_H-M   'P 1'
#
loop_
_entity.id
_entity.type
_entity.pdbx_description
1 polymer ?
#
loop_
_entity_poly.entity_id
_entity_poly.type
_entity_poly.pdbx_seq_one_letter_code
_entity_poly.pdbx_strand_id
1 'polypeptide(L)'
;MTEIITAIGFSTGVSGKGDLSRLDASLGRITALGADAAELSLYGEDLIAGGRVLPGRVQTLEQIVRRHDLRYTVHGQIVSNFMDEQNLPFQKAVVRAMLELCDQVGAGVLVHHCGKAAMADQAGRDRLDAIEREALAELAEVARGYGVKLAFENIFAMDDTEYRQTPAEVADTVRAVSHPNLCTLIDFSHAYIECTRRGLDWRAQIRSMTSATGHLHVHDSFGRPYTMTRFYEPSEAVALGIGDLHLPLGWGDIAWEEIFTELTFQPDTVMILELNADRYDAELADSLARARRLAELVNQRALAA
;
A
#
# COMPACT_ATOMS: atom_id res chain seq x y z
N MET A 1 14.13 15.18 -18.18
CA MET A 1 13.96 15.14 -16.72
C MET A 1 12.85 14.15 -16.43
N THR A 2 13.06 13.20 -15.54
CA THR A 2 12.10 12.12 -15.27
C THR A 2 11.06 12.64 -14.28
N GLU A 3 9.77 12.51 -14.60
CA GLU A 3 8.69 12.79 -13.65
C GLU A 3 8.81 11.87 -12.42
N ILE A 4 8.53 12.43 -11.22
CA ILE A 4 8.64 11.70 -9.96
C ILE A 4 7.40 10.84 -9.75
N ILE A 5 6.22 11.45 -9.75
CA ILE A 5 4.94 10.74 -9.72
C ILE A 5 4.40 10.67 -11.13
N THR A 6 4.29 9.46 -11.69
CA THR A 6 3.99 9.22 -13.12
C THR A 6 2.61 8.65 -13.38
N ALA A 7 1.93 8.12 -12.36
CA ALA A 7 0.57 7.63 -12.49
C ALA A 7 -0.21 7.80 -11.19
N ILE A 8 -1.50 8.15 -11.31
CA ILE A 8 -2.41 8.33 -10.20
C ILE A 8 -3.65 7.48 -10.42
N GLY A 9 -4.04 6.70 -9.41
CA GLY A 9 -5.06 5.68 -9.54
C GLY A 9 -5.88 5.45 -8.27
N PHE A 10 -6.71 4.42 -8.30
CA PHE A 10 -7.46 3.95 -7.14
C PHE A 10 -7.24 2.46 -6.92
N SER A 11 -7.43 1.99 -5.69
CA SER A 11 -7.57 0.55 -5.45
C SER A 11 -8.95 0.05 -5.92
N THR A 12 -9.03 -1.19 -6.41
CA THR A 12 -10.28 -1.75 -6.95
C THR A 12 -11.27 -2.19 -5.88
N GLY A 13 -10.83 -2.31 -4.62
CA GLY A 13 -11.57 -3.00 -3.57
C GLY A 13 -11.77 -4.49 -3.87
N VAL A 14 -12.47 -5.19 -2.97
CA VAL A 14 -12.75 -6.63 -3.08
C VAL A 14 -14.24 -6.92 -3.24
N SER A 15 -14.55 -8.07 -3.86
CA SER A 15 -15.91 -8.59 -3.98
C SER A 15 -16.55 -8.96 -2.65
N GLY A 16 -15.73 -9.38 -1.67
CA GLY A 16 -16.17 -10.01 -0.43
C GLY A 16 -16.71 -11.43 -0.61
N LYS A 17 -16.59 -12.02 -1.82
CA LYS A 17 -17.12 -13.34 -2.17
C LYS A 17 -16.05 -14.34 -2.63
N GLY A 18 -14.81 -13.91 -2.81
CA GLY A 18 -13.78 -14.74 -3.44
C GLY A 18 -14.00 -14.88 -4.95
N ASP A 19 -14.46 -13.83 -5.62
CA ASP A 19 -14.74 -13.84 -7.06
C ASP A 19 -14.50 -12.50 -7.76
N LEU A 20 -14.22 -12.54 -9.06
CA LEU A 20 -13.90 -11.33 -9.84
C LEU A 20 -15.14 -10.54 -10.27
N SER A 21 -16.32 -10.77 -9.69
CA SER A 21 -17.59 -10.23 -10.20
C SER A 21 -17.67 -8.69 -10.19
N ARG A 22 -16.90 -8.04 -9.31
CA ARG A 22 -16.86 -6.58 -9.19
C ARG A 22 -15.70 -5.94 -9.94
N LEU A 23 -14.70 -6.71 -10.36
CA LEU A 23 -13.43 -6.17 -10.84
C LEU A 23 -13.63 -5.34 -12.13
N ASP A 24 -14.35 -5.89 -13.12
CA ASP A 24 -14.56 -5.21 -14.41
C ASP A 24 -15.30 -3.87 -14.25
N ALA A 25 -16.32 -3.84 -13.38
CA ALA A 25 -17.05 -2.61 -13.08
C ALA A 25 -16.19 -1.59 -12.32
N SER A 26 -15.30 -2.05 -11.44
CA SER A 26 -14.39 -1.19 -10.68
C SER A 26 -13.33 -0.57 -11.60
N LEU A 27 -12.69 -1.36 -12.46
CA LEU A 27 -11.74 -0.87 -13.46
C LEU A 27 -12.40 0.07 -14.48
N GLY A 28 -13.64 -0.25 -14.91
CA GLY A 28 -14.42 0.62 -15.79
C GLY A 28 -14.72 1.98 -15.16
N ARG A 29 -15.03 2.01 -13.85
CA ARG A 29 -15.22 3.25 -13.09
C ARG A 29 -13.92 4.07 -13.00
N ILE A 30 -12.81 3.43 -12.67
CA ILE A 30 -11.49 4.08 -12.59
C ILE A 30 -11.09 4.68 -13.94
N THR A 31 -11.30 3.92 -15.03
CA THR A 31 -11.07 4.39 -16.40
C THR A 31 -11.98 5.58 -16.75
N ALA A 32 -13.27 5.52 -16.40
CA ALA A 32 -14.23 6.58 -16.68
C ALA A 32 -13.94 7.89 -15.91
N LEU A 33 -13.34 7.79 -14.72
CA LEU A 33 -12.84 8.94 -13.95
C LEU A 33 -11.60 9.59 -14.61
N GLY A 34 -10.97 8.93 -15.58
CA GLY A 34 -9.75 9.39 -16.22
C GLY A 34 -8.52 9.26 -15.31
N ALA A 35 -8.48 8.24 -14.46
CA ALA A 35 -7.28 7.88 -13.72
C ALA A 35 -6.25 7.17 -14.61
N ASP A 36 -4.98 7.18 -14.20
CA ASP A 36 -3.86 6.62 -14.96
C ASP A 36 -3.52 5.18 -14.52
N ALA A 37 -3.90 4.81 -13.29
CA ALA A 37 -3.56 3.52 -12.68
C ALA A 37 -4.72 2.88 -11.92
N ALA A 38 -4.61 1.58 -11.67
CA ALA A 38 -5.42 0.85 -10.72
C ALA A 38 -4.57 -0.12 -9.90
N GLU A 39 -4.80 -0.13 -8.59
CA GLU A 39 -4.24 -1.16 -7.72
C GLU A 39 -5.25 -2.29 -7.53
N LEU A 40 -4.88 -3.48 -7.98
CA LEU A 40 -5.73 -4.66 -7.93
C LEU A 40 -5.68 -5.27 -6.52
N SER A 41 -6.80 -5.24 -5.80
CA SER A 41 -6.94 -5.84 -4.46
C SER A 41 -7.13 -7.37 -4.53
N LEU A 42 -6.20 -8.08 -5.18
CA LEU A 42 -6.33 -9.50 -5.53
C LEU A 42 -6.37 -10.45 -4.31
N TYR A 43 -5.97 -9.97 -3.13
CA TYR A 43 -5.98 -10.75 -1.89
C TYR A 43 -7.36 -11.28 -1.48
N GLY A 44 -8.44 -10.65 -1.95
CA GLY A 44 -9.81 -11.06 -1.65
C GLY A 44 -10.46 -12.00 -2.66
N GLU A 45 -9.78 -12.42 -3.74
CA GLU A 45 -10.43 -12.97 -4.94
C GLU A 45 -10.11 -14.43 -5.29
N ASP A 46 -9.82 -15.30 -4.31
CA ASP A 46 -9.59 -16.75 -4.48
C ASP A 46 -8.73 -17.12 -5.72
N LEU A 47 -7.75 -16.30 -6.07
CA LEU A 47 -6.86 -16.55 -7.22
C LEU A 47 -5.73 -17.53 -6.87
N ILE A 48 -5.47 -17.70 -5.57
CA ILE A 48 -4.38 -18.51 -5.03
C ILE A 48 -4.96 -19.49 -4.01
N ALA A 49 -4.60 -20.77 -4.13
CA ALA A 49 -4.95 -21.81 -3.17
C ALA A 49 -3.69 -22.54 -2.70
N GLY A 50 -3.39 -22.44 -1.39
CA GLY A 50 -2.21 -23.07 -0.79
C GLY A 50 -0.89 -22.62 -1.41
N GLY A 51 -0.77 -21.31 -1.72
CA GLY A 51 0.44 -20.74 -2.33
C GLY A 51 0.62 -21.06 -3.81
N ARG A 52 -0.43 -21.52 -4.51
CA ARG A 52 -0.41 -21.79 -5.95
C ARG A 52 -1.52 -21.05 -6.67
N VAL A 53 -1.18 -20.46 -7.80
CA VAL A 53 -2.13 -19.80 -8.70
C VAL A 53 -3.17 -20.80 -9.24
N LEU A 54 -4.44 -20.37 -9.35
CA LEU A 54 -5.53 -21.13 -9.95
C LEU A 54 -5.75 -20.72 -11.42
N PRO A 55 -5.30 -21.54 -12.41
CA PRO A 55 -5.19 -21.09 -13.80
C PRO A 55 -6.51 -20.60 -14.42
N GLY A 56 -7.63 -21.28 -14.18
CA GLY A 56 -8.92 -20.88 -14.74
C GLY A 56 -9.42 -19.54 -14.21
N ARG A 57 -9.09 -19.19 -12.96
CA ARG A 57 -9.44 -17.89 -12.38
C ARG A 57 -8.53 -16.79 -12.89
N VAL A 58 -7.24 -17.08 -13.07
CA VAL A 58 -6.29 -16.12 -13.66
C VAL A 58 -6.60 -15.81 -15.12
N GLN A 59 -7.04 -16.81 -15.89
CA GLN A 59 -7.50 -16.53 -17.25
C GLN A 59 -8.67 -15.53 -17.27
N THR A 60 -9.57 -15.62 -16.29
CA THR A 60 -10.68 -14.67 -16.14
C THR A 60 -10.16 -13.28 -15.74
N LEU A 61 -9.21 -13.22 -14.81
CA LEU A 61 -8.55 -11.99 -14.39
C LEU A 61 -7.90 -11.27 -15.59
N GLU A 62 -7.08 -11.97 -16.37
CA GLU A 62 -6.43 -11.42 -17.57
C GLU A 62 -7.45 -10.86 -18.58
N GLN A 63 -8.55 -11.59 -18.81
CA GLN A 63 -9.60 -11.16 -19.73
C GLN A 63 -10.32 -9.90 -19.28
N ILE A 64 -10.44 -9.67 -17.97
CA ILE A 64 -11.02 -8.45 -17.40
C ILE A 64 -10.00 -7.30 -17.52
N VAL A 65 -8.78 -7.52 -17.02
CA VAL A 65 -7.70 -6.51 -17.00
C VAL A 65 -7.43 -5.96 -18.40
N ARG A 66 -7.32 -6.80 -19.43
CA ARG A 66 -7.03 -6.38 -20.82
C ARG A 66 -8.09 -5.47 -21.46
N ARG A 67 -9.25 -5.28 -20.84
CA ARG A 67 -10.31 -4.39 -21.35
C ARG A 67 -10.08 -2.92 -21.00
N HIS A 68 -9.20 -2.65 -20.04
CA HIS A 68 -8.98 -1.31 -19.50
C HIS A 68 -7.51 -0.94 -19.72
N ASP A 69 -7.28 0.28 -20.20
CA ASP A 69 -5.95 0.81 -20.47
C ASP A 69 -5.47 1.61 -19.25
N LEU A 70 -4.99 0.88 -18.24
CA LEU A 70 -4.52 1.43 -16.97
C LEU A 70 -3.16 0.84 -16.63
N ARG A 71 -2.33 1.61 -15.91
CA ARG A 71 -1.15 1.06 -15.26
C ARG A 71 -1.56 0.25 -14.03
N TYR A 72 -1.09 -0.99 -13.94
CA TYR A 72 -1.48 -1.88 -12.83
C TYR A 72 -0.41 -1.97 -11.73
N THR A 73 -0.90 -1.98 -10.49
CA THR A 73 -0.19 -2.48 -9.31
C THR A 73 -1.06 -3.54 -8.63
N VAL A 74 -0.49 -4.35 -7.75
CA VAL A 74 -1.24 -5.37 -7.01
C VAL A 74 -1.03 -5.13 -5.52
N HIS A 75 -2.12 -5.07 -4.77
CA HIS A 75 -2.05 -5.12 -3.33
C HIS A 75 -1.88 -6.59 -2.89
N GLY A 76 -0.83 -6.89 -2.12
CA GLY A 76 -0.60 -8.21 -1.56
C GLY A 76 -1.61 -8.59 -0.47
N GLN A 77 -1.37 -9.70 0.22
CA GLN A 77 -2.25 -10.14 1.31
C GLN A 77 -2.31 -9.10 2.44
N ILE A 78 -3.50 -8.79 2.96
CA ILE A 78 -3.66 -7.95 4.17
C ILE A 78 -3.03 -8.63 5.40
N VAL A 79 -3.02 -9.96 5.43
CA VAL A 79 -2.36 -10.76 6.49
C VAL A 79 -0.86 -11.00 6.21
N SER A 80 -0.28 -10.33 5.21
CA SER A 80 1.13 -10.58 4.88
C SER A 80 2.04 -10.19 6.03
N ASN A 81 2.93 -11.11 6.41
CA ASN A 81 3.75 -10.95 7.60
C ASN A 81 4.96 -11.89 7.56
N PHE A 82 6.16 -11.36 7.30
CA PHE A 82 7.38 -12.17 7.36
C PHE A 82 7.95 -12.37 8.77
N MET A 83 7.39 -11.70 9.78
CA MET A 83 7.71 -11.97 11.19
C MET A 83 6.88 -13.13 11.77
N ASP A 84 5.87 -13.64 11.05
CA ASP A 84 5.16 -14.87 11.43
C ASP A 84 6.00 -16.10 11.08
N GLU A 85 6.94 -16.44 11.95
CA GLU A 85 7.89 -17.53 11.73
C GLU A 85 7.22 -18.89 11.53
N GLN A 86 6.10 -19.14 12.22
CA GLN A 86 5.36 -20.39 12.11
C GLN A 86 4.80 -20.56 10.70
N ASN A 87 4.29 -19.48 10.10
CA ASN A 87 3.67 -19.51 8.78
C ASN A 87 4.55 -18.92 7.67
N LEU A 88 5.80 -18.57 7.95
CA LEU A 88 6.70 -17.91 7.00
C LEU A 88 6.83 -18.67 5.66
N PRO A 89 6.95 -20.02 5.62
CA PRO A 89 6.98 -20.74 4.36
C PRO A 89 5.72 -20.53 3.51
N PHE A 90 4.54 -20.45 4.14
CA PHE A 90 3.26 -20.23 3.46
C PHE A 90 3.12 -18.78 3.00
N GLN A 91 3.53 -17.82 3.83
CA GLN A 91 3.59 -16.39 3.48
C GLN A 91 4.46 -16.18 2.23
N LYS A 92 5.67 -16.74 2.24
CA LYS A 92 6.57 -16.67 1.07
C LYS A 92 5.97 -17.36 -0.16
N ALA A 93 5.31 -18.50 0.00
CA ALA A 93 4.66 -19.19 -1.13
C ALA A 93 3.56 -18.34 -1.78
N VAL A 94 2.73 -17.69 -0.97
CA VAL A 94 1.68 -16.78 -1.48
C VAL A 94 2.29 -15.55 -2.15
N VAL A 95 3.36 -14.96 -1.62
CA VAL A 95 4.01 -13.81 -2.27
C VAL A 95 4.61 -14.21 -3.64
N ARG A 96 5.21 -15.39 -3.78
CA ARG A 96 5.65 -15.87 -5.10
C ARG A 96 4.49 -16.02 -6.08
N ALA A 97 3.38 -16.61 -5.65
CA ALA A 97 2.17 -16.70 -6.46
C ALA A 97 1.58 -15.32 -6.80
N MET A 98 1.65 -14.34 -5.90
CA MET A 98 1.23 -12.95 -6.20
C MET A 98 2.15 -12.28 -7.23
N LEU A 99 3.47 -12.55 -7.19
CA LEU A 99 4.40 -12.09 -8.22
C LEU A 99 4.11 -12.71 -9.58
N GLU A 100 3.75 -14.00 -9.62
CA GLU A 100 3.23 -14.63 -10.85
C GLU A 100 1.97 -13.93 -11.36
N LEU A 101 1.02 -13.58 -10.47
CA LEU A 101 -0.17 -12.82 -10.86
C LEU A 101 0.19 -11.44 -11.42
N CYS A 102 1.16 -10.74 -10.81
CA CYS A 102 1.64 -9.44 -11.30
C CYS A 102 2.13 -9.54 -12.74
N ASP A 103 2.95 -10.55 -13.05
CA ASP A 103 3.44 -10.82 -14.41
C ASP A 103 2.30 -11.06 -15.40
N GLN A 104 1.30 -11.88 -15.04
CA GLN A 104 0.16 -12.18 -15.92
C GLN A 104 -0.70 -10.96 -16.26
N VAL A 105 -0.81 -10.00 -15.33
CA VAL A 105 -1.63 -8.78 -15.52
C VAL A 105 -0.80 -7.57 -15.90
N GLY A 106 0.52 -7.71 -16.06
CA GLY A 106 1.43 -6.61 -16.37
C GLY A 106 1.54 -5.57 -15.25
N ALA A 107 1.34 -5.97 -13.99
CA ALA A 107 1.49 -5.08 -12.85
C ALA A 107 2.97 -4.88 -12.49
N GLY A 108 3.39 -3.63 -12.32
CA GLY A 108 4.79 -3.28 -12.04
C GLY A 108 5.18 -3.28 -10.56
N VAL A 109 4.19 -3.34 -9.66
CA VAL A 109 4.39 -3.25 -8.20
C VAL A 109 3.53 -4.30 -7.49
N LEU A 110 4.12 -4.95 -6.48
CA LEU A 110 3.41 -5.76 -5.49
C LEU A 110 3.58 -5.12 -4.11
N VAL A 111 2.48 -4.74 -3.47
CA VAL A 111 2.49 -4.22 -2.09
C VAL A 111 2.64 -5.36 -1.08
N HIS A 112 3.46 -5.15 -0.05
CA HIS A 112 3.65 -6.08 1.06
C HIS A 112 3.72 -5.32 2.38
N HIS A 113 2.87 -5.72 3.34
CA HIS A 113 2.79 -5.12 4.66
C HIS A 113 4.04 -5.41 5.50
N CYS A 114 4.49 -4.42 6.28
CA CYS A 114 5.54 -4.65 7.28
C CYS A 114 5.11 -5.62 8.37
N GLY A 115 6.10 -6.32 8.91
CA GLY A 115 5.94 -7.40 9.85
C GLY A 115 5.18 -7.01 11.11
N LYS A 116 4.48 -8.01 11.64
CA LYS A 116 3.71 -7.96 12.87
C LYS A 116 4.17 -9.09 13.78
N ALA A 117 4.45 -8.79 15.04
CA ALA A 117 4.71 -9.81 16.04
C ALA A 117 4.12 -9.43 17.40
N ALA A 118 4.15 -10.37 18.35
CA ALA A 118 3.97 -9.99 19.74
C ALA A 118 5.15 -9.12 20.20
N MET A 119 4.90 -8.15 21.08
CA MET A 119 5.96 -7.34 21.64
C MET A 119 7.02 -8.20 22.33
N ALA A 120 8.27 -7.99 21.91
CA ALA A 120 9.44 -8.65 22.46
C ALA A 120 10.42 -7.63 23.05
N ASP A 121 11.44 -8.13 23.75
CA ASP A 121 12.61 -7.34 24.10
C ASP A 121 13.43 -7.00 22.83
N GLN A 122 14.51 -6.22 22.99
CA GLN A 122 15.29 -5.76 21.85
C GLN A 122 15.89 -6.93 21.05
N ALA A 123 16.41 -7.96 21.72
CA ALA A 123 16.99 -9.12 21.06
C ALA A 123 15.95 -9.91 20.25
N GLY A 124 14.73 -10.03 20.76
CA GLY A 124 13.62 -10.64 20.03
C GLY A 124 13.22 -9.83 18.79
N ARG A 125 13.16 -8.50 18.89
CA ARG A 125 12.87 -7.62 17.74
C ARG A 125 13.95 -7.70 16.68
N ASP A 126 15.22 -7.56 17.07
CA ASP A 126 16.36 -7.60 16.14
C ASP A 126 16.39 -8.90 15.33
N ARG A 127 16.03 -10.03 15.98
CA ARG A 127 15.90 -11.33 15.33
C ARG A 127 14.75 -11.36 14.33
N LEU A 128 13.57 -10.87 14.70
CA LEU A 128 12.40 -10.84 13.80
C LEU A 128 12.65 -9.93 12.60
N ASP A 129 13.27 -8.77 12.81
CA ASP A 129 13.67 -7.86 11.74
C ASP A 129 14.70 -8.52 10.81
N ALA A 130 15.60 -9.36 11.35
CA ALA A 130 16.55 -10.12 10.52
C ALA A 130 15.83 -11.14 9.62
N ILE A 131 14.86 -11.87 10.16
CA ILE A 131 14.03 -12.83 9.40
C ILE A 131 13.27 -12.13 8.29
N GLU A 132 12.68 -10.97 8.59
CA GLU A 132 11.98 -10.15 7.60
C GLU A 132 12.92 -9.65 6.50
N ARG A 133 14.09 -9.12 6.85
CA ARG A 133 15.10 -8.68 5.87
C ARG A 133 15.54 -9.82 4.95
N GLU A 134 15.78 -11.01 5.49
CA GLU A 134 16.13 -12.19 4.68
C GLU A 134 14.99 -12.59 3.74
N ALA A 135 13.74 -12.55 4.21
CA ALA A 135 12.57 -12.84 3.38
C ALA A 135 12.34 -11.80 2.28
N LEU A 136 12.49 -10.51 2.59
CA LEU A 136 12.42 -9.41 1.64
C LEU A 136 13.51 -9.53 0.57
N ALA A 137 14.76 -9.81 0.97
CA ALA A 137 15.86 -9.99 0.02
C ALA A 137 15.58 -11.14 -0.96
N GLU A 138 15.11 -12.28 -0.44
CA GLU A 138 14.75 -13.42 -1.27
C GLU A 138 13.61 -13.10 -2.25
N LEU A 139 12.55 -12.44 -1.78
CA LEU A 139 11.38 -12.21 -2.63
C LEU A 139 11.54 -11.01 -3.55
N ALA A 140 12.39 -10.04 -3.22
CA ALA A 140 12.79 -8.98 -4.13
C ALA A 140 13.64 -9.54 -5.30
N GLU A 141 14.46 -10.57 -5.04
CA GLU A 141 15.17 -11.32 -6.09
C GLU A 141 14.19 -12.04 -7.03
N VAL A 142 13.16 -12.70 -6.48
CA VAL A 142 12.08 -13.30 -7.31
C VAL A 142 11.33 -12.21 -8.10
N ALA A 143 10.99 -11.09 -7.45
CA ALA A 143 10.28 -9.98 -8.09
C ALA A 143 11.07 -9.39 -9.27
N ARG A 144 12.40 -9.34 -9.16
CA ARG A 144 13.28 -8.94 -10.28
C ARG A 144 13.10 -9.82 -11.52
N GLY A 145 12.90 -11.12 -11.34
CA GLY A 145 12.65 -12.06 -12.45
C GLY A 145 11.41 -11.71 -13.27
N TYR A 146 10.42 -11.08 -12.65
CA TYR A 146 9.19 -10.60 -13.28
C TYR A 146 9.21 -9.11 -13.65
N GLY A 147 10.31 -8.40 -13.36
CA GLY A 147 10.36 -6.94 -13.51
C GLY A 147 9.44 -6.18 -12.55
N VAL A 148 9.00 -6.83 -11.46
CA VAL A 148 8.10 -6.26 -10.45
C VAL A 148 8.93 -5.65 -9.33
N LYS A 149 8.46 -4.54 -8.76
CA LYS A 149 9.01 -3.95 -7.53
C LYS A 149 8.16 -4.39 -6.33
N LEU A 150 8.78 -4.91 -5.29
CA LEU A 150 8.13 -5.16 -4.00
C LEU A 150 8.09 -3.84 -3.22
N ALA A 151 6.90 -3.35 -2.90
CA ALA A 151 6.70 -2.11 -2.17
C ALA A 151 6.35 -2.42 -0.70
N PHE A 152 7.28 -2.13 0.20
CA PHE A 152 7.20 -2.46 1.62
C PHE A 152 6.47 -1.36 2.39
N GLU A 153 5.25 -1.66 2.84
CA GLU A 153 4.31 -0.70 3.40
C GLU A 153 4.46 -0.57 4.91
N ASN A 154 4.48 0.68 5.40
CA ASN A 154 4.35 0.97 6.81
C ASN A 154 2.92 0.72 7.31
N ILE A 155 2.78 -0.14 8.33
CA ILE A 155 1.50 -0.42 8.99
C ILE A 155 1.63 -0.10 10.48
N PHE A 156 0.53 0.33 11.11
CA PHE A 156 0.45 0.65 12.53
C PHE A 156 0.07 -0.55 13.39
N ALA A 157 0.46 -0.53 14.66
CA ALA A 157 0.04 -1.57 15.61
C ALA A 157 -1.34 -1.23 16.19
N MET A 158 -2.17 -2.26 16.42
CA MET A 158 -3.51 -2.07 17.01
C MET A 158 -3.46 -1.66 18.48
N ASP A 159 -2.44 -2.12 19.22
CA ASP A 159 -2.19 -1.79 20.62
C ASP A 159 -0.70 -1.98 20.99
N ASP A 160 -0.35 -1.67 22.23
CA ASP A 160 1.02 -1.73 22.74
C ASP A 160 1.54 -3.15 23.00
N THR A 161 0.74 -4.19 22.75
CA THR A 161 1.18 -5.60 22.83
C THR A 161 1.65 -6.13 21.48
N GLU A 162 1.46 -5.35 20.42
CA GLU A 162 1.88 -5.67 19.06
C GLU A 162 3.15 -4.90 18.66
N TYR A 163 4.15 -5.65 18.19
CA TYR A 163 5.34 -5.11 17.57
C TYR A 163 5.11 -4.91 16.08
N ARG A 164 5.38 -3.68 15.64
CA ARG A 164 5.62 -3.30 14.25
C ARG A 164 6.75 -2.29 14.20
N GLN A 165 7.46 -2.28 13.07
CA GLN A 165 8.45 -1.26 12.76
C GLN A 165 7.77 0.11 12.62
N THR A 166 8.41 1.16 13.14
CA THR A 166 8.07 2.55 12.82
C THR A 166 8.24 2.81 11.31
N PRO A 167 7.63 3.89 10.77
CA PRO A 167 7.88 4.28 9.39
C PRO A 167 9.39 4.48 9.07
N ALA A 168 10.18 5.02 10.01
CA ALA A 168 11.63 5.13 9.83
C ALA A 168 12.35 3.77 9.82
N GLU A 169 11.99 2.86 10.72
CA GLU A 169 12.56 1.51 10.76
C GLU A 169 12.22 0.72 9.48
N VAL A 170 11.02 0.90 8.91
CA VAL A 170 10.64 0.35 7.58
C VAL A 170 11.59 0.85 6.49
N ALA A 171 11.92 2.14 6.48
CA ALA A 171 12.88 2.70 5.53
C ALA A 171 14.29 2.15 5.74
N ASP A 172 14.72 1.99 6.98
CA ASP A 172 16.01 1.42 7.31
C ASP A 172 16.10 -0.06 6.92
N THR A 173 15.02 -0.82 7.07
CA THR A 173 14.89 -2.20 6.56
C THR A 173 15.11 -2.26 5.05
N VAL A 174 14.44 -1.42 4.26
CA VAL A 174 14.61 -1.38 2.79
C VAL A 174 16.04 -0.98 2.40
N ARG A 175 16.63 0.02 3.08
CA ARG A 175 18.02 0.42 2.86
C ARG A 175 19.02 -0.68 3.20
N ALA A 176 18.78 -1.41 4.28
CA ALA A 176 19.66 -2.49 4.72
C ALA A 176 19.64 -3.68 3.75
N VAL A 177 18.47 -4.02 3.20
CA VAL A 177 18.34 -5.04 2.15
C VAL A 177 19.00 -4.59 0.85
N SER A 178 18.92 -3.29 0.52
CA SER A 178 19.63 -2.67 -0.61
C SER A 178 19.42 -3.38 -1.96
N HIS A 179 18.17 -3.76 -2.27
CA HIS A 179 17.83 -4.46 -3.51
C HIS A 179 17.08 -3.53 -4.49
N PRO A 180 17.42 -3.50 -5.80
CA PRO A 180 16.82 -2.56 -6.77
C PRO A 180 15.31 -2.77 -7.01
N ASN A 181 14.80 -3.98 -6.76
CA ASN A 181 13.37 -4.33 -6.86
C ASN A 181 12.65 -4.26 -5.50
N LEU A 182 13.21 -3.56 -4.52
CA LEU A 182 12.55 -3.31 -3.23
C LEU A 182 12.51 -1.79 -2.99
N CYS A 183 11.34 -1.26 -2.69
CA CYS A 183 11.18 0.11 -2.22
C CYS A 183 10.30 0.15 -0.97
N THR A 184 10.25 1.30 -0.33
CA THR A 184 9.18 1.59 0.64
C THR A 184 7.92 2.01 -0.11
N LEU A 185 6.79 1.78 0.55
CA LEU A 185 5.51 2.39 0.28
C LEU A 185 5.18 3.28 1.48
N ILE A 186 4.83 4.54 1.25
CA ILE A 186 4.29 5.40 2.31
C ILE A 186 2.77 5.33 2.25
N ASP A 187 2.17 4.71 3.26
CA ASP A 187 0.79 5.02 3.64
C ASP A 187 0.83 6.12 4.69
N PHE A 188 0.34 7.29 4.32
CA PHE A 188 0.42 8.49 5.17
C PHE A 188 -0.50 8.40 6.39
N SER A 189 -1.69 7.80 6.25
CA SER A 189 -2.63 7.63 7.35
C SER A 189 -2.10 6.63 8.37
N HIS A 190 -1.57 5.50 7.90
CA HIS A 190 -0.92 4.50 8.75
C HIS A 190 0.25 5.08 9.53
N ALA A 191 1.11 5.86 8.86
CA ALA A 191 2.23 6.54 9.50
C ALA A 191 1.74 7.50 10.58
N TYR A 192 0.69 8.29 10.29
CA TYR A 192 0.14 9.26 11.22
C TYR A 192 -0.49 8.59 12.45
N ILE A 193 -1.23 7.50 12.26
CA ILE A 193 -1.82 6.70 13.36
C ILE A 193 -0.72 6.13 14.26
N GLU A 194 0.29 5.46 13.68
CA GLU A 194 1.37 4.83 14.44
C GLU A 194 2.19 5.87 15.21
N CYS A 195 2.49 7.00 14.57
CA CYS A 195 3.26 8.06 15.21
C CYS A 195 2.48 8.73 16.34
N THR A 196 1.18 8.96 16.17
CA THR A 196 0.33 9.47 17.25
C THR A 196 0.28 8.50 18.42
N ARG A 197 0.10 7.20 18.16
CA ARG A 197 0.11 6.16 19.20
C ARG A 197 1.41 6.15 20.00
N ARG A 198 2.56 6.27 19.34
CA ARG A 198 3.89 6.20 19.95
C ARG A 198 4.43 7.57 20.43
N GLY A 199 3.72 8.66 20.19
CA GLY A 199 4.19 10.02 20.50
C GLY A 199 5.41 10.45 19.68
N LEU A 200 5.51 10.02 18.43
CA LEU A 200 6.61 10.33 17.51
C LEU A 200 6.28 11.54 16.63
N ASP A 201 7.33 12.23 16.17
CA ASP A 201 7.20 13.24 15.11
C ASP A 201 6.93 12.55 13.77
N TRP A 202 5.66 12.49 13.39
CA TRP A 202 5.23 11.81 12.18
C TRP A 202 5.79 12.43 10.90
N ARG A 203 6.03 13.76 10.86
CA ARG A 203 6.63 14.43 9.71
C ARG A 203 8.08 14.02 9.53
N ALA A 204 8.83 13.89 10.63
CA ALA A 204 10.19 13.35 10.60
C ALA A 204 10.20 11.88 10.13
N GLN A 205 9.23 11.08 10.59
CA GLN A 205 9.10 9.66 10.24
C GLN A 205 8.84 9.48 8.74
N ILE A 206 7.83 10.12 8.15
CA ILE A 206 7.58 10.02 6.69
C ILE A 206 8.73 10.62 5.87
N ARG A 207 9.37 11.70 6.34
CA ARG A 207 10.54 12.29 5.67
C ARG A 207 11.68 11.28 5.56
N SER A 208 11.87 10.44 6.59
CA SER A 208 12.89 9.39 6.57
C SER A 208 12.61 8.27 5.57
N MET A 209 11.39 8.12 5.06
CA MET A 209 11.05 7.11 4.06
C MET A 209 11.33 7.57 2.62
N THR A 210 11.08 8.85 2.35
CA THR A 210 11.04 9.47 1.01
C THR A 210 12.06 8.98 -0.01
N SER A 211 13.36 8.94 0.34
CA SER A 211 14.44 8.55 -0.59
C SER A 211 14.31 7.12 -1.12
N ALA A 212 13.65 6.25 -0.34
CA ALA A 212 13.44 4.85 -0.68
C ALA A 212 12.01 4.60 -1.20
N THR A 213 11.16 5.62 -1.33
CA THR A 213 9.73 5.44 -1.62
C THR A 213 9.46 5.45 -3.12
N GLY A 214 8.83 4.38 -3.62
CA GLY A 214 8.46 4.23 -5.03
C GLY A 214 6.98 3.94 -5.27
N HIS A 215 6.15 3.95 -4.21
CA HIS A 215 4.71 3.74 -4.26
C HIS A 215 4.05 4.49 -3.10
N LEU A 216 2.85 5.03 -3.28
CA LEU A 216 2.16 5.85 -2.27
C LEU A 216 0.71 5.41 -2.12
N HIS A 217 0.26 5.24 -0.88
CA HIS A 217 -1.16 5.12 -0.55
C HIS A 217 -1.64 6.42 0.06
N VAL A 218 -2.69 6.99 -0.55
CA VAL A 218 -3.18 8.34 -0.26
C VAL A 218 -4.66 8.29 0.06
N HIS A 219 -4.98 8.45 1.33
CA HIS A 219 -6.33 8.58 1.87
C HIS A 219 -6.26 9.35 3.19
N ASP A 220 -7.36 10.02 3.53
CA ASP A 220 -7.37 10.94 4.67
C ASP A 220 -7.81 10.25 5.97
N SER A 221 -7.35 10.81 7.08
CA SER A 221 -7.73 10.39 8.43
C SER A 221 -7.44 11.52 9.43
N PHE A 222 -7.57 11.23 10.72
CA PHE A 222 -7.26 12.16 11.80
C PHE A 222 -6.04 11.71 12.63
N GLY A 223 -5.32 10.68 12.15
CA GLY A 223 -4.17 10.10 12.87
C GLY A 223 -4.49 9.49 14.23
N ARG A 224 -5.77 9.27 14.57
CA ARG A 224 -6.16 8.78 15.89
C ARG A 224 -6.06 7.26 15.93
N PRO A 225 -5.30 6.67 16.86
CA PRO A 225 -5.26 5.22 17.04
C PRO A 225 -6.61 4.68 17.51
N TYR A 226 -6.81 3.37 17.34
CA TYR A 226 -8.01 2.69 17.82
C TYR A 226 -8.09 2.74 19.35
N THR A 227 -8.95 3.60 19.89
CA THR A 227 -9.36 3.56 21.31
C THR A 227 -10.58 2.67 21.54
N MET A 228 -11.24 2.29 20.44
CA MET A 228 -12.36 1.35 20.38
C MET A 228 -12.43 0.75 18.98
N THR A 229 -12.85 -0.50 18.87
CA THR A 229 -12.94 -1.22 17.59
C THR A 229 -14.36 -1.65 17.23
N ARG A 230 -15.32 -1.45 18.14
CA ARG A 230 -16.72 -1.77 17.93
C ARG A 230 -17.50 -0.50 17.63
N PHE A 231 -18.00 -0.41 16.40
CA PHE A 231 -18.95 0.60 15.93
C PHE A 231 -20.21 -0.12 15.43
N TYR A 232 -21.37 0.51 15.55
CA TYR A 232 -22.63 0.00 15.01
C TYR A 232 -22.78 0.36 13.54
N GLU A 233 -22.24 1.50 13.12
CA GLU A 233 -22.19 1.93 11.73
C GLU A 233 -20.78 2.44 11.37
N PRO A 234 -20.28 2.21 10.14
CA PRO A 234 -18.99 2.76 9.69
C PRO A 234 -18.92 4.29 9.79
N SER A 235 -20.05 4.97 9.79
CA SER A 235 -20.15 6.42 9.97
C SER A 235 -19.79 6.90 11.37
N GLU A 236 -19.91 6.06 12.39
CA GLU A 236 -19.53 6.43 13.75
C GLU A 236 -18.01 6.58 13.90
N ALA A 237 -17.24 5.66 13.31
CA ALA A 237 -15.78 5.76 13.29
C ALA A 237 -15.31 7.05 12.60
N VAL A 238 -15.95 7.41 11.48
CA VAL A 238 -15.66 8.66 10.76
C VAL A 238 -16.03 9.89 11.57
N ALA A 239 -17.22 9.92 12.17
CA ALA A 239 -17.66 11.04 13.01
C ALA A 239 -16.74 11.25 14.23
N LEU A 240 -16.20 10.16 14.78
CA LEU A 240 -15.25 10.19 15.89
C LEU A 240 -13.80 10.37 15.44
N GLY A 241 -13.52 10.23 14.14
CA GLY A 241 -12.18 10.28 13.58
C GLY A 241 -11.23 9.18 14.05
N ILE A 242 -11.75 8.02 14.49
CA ILE A 242 -10.96 6.97 15.15
C ILE A 242 -10.55 5.89 14.15
N GLY A 243 -9.25 5.62 14.10
CA GLY A 243 -8.67 4.50 13.37
C GLY A 243 -8.35 4.82 11.92
N ASP A 244 -8.21 3.74 11.15
CA ASP A 244 -7.92 3.79 9.73
C ASP A 244 -9.22 3.91 8.92
N LEU A 245 -9.43 5.09 8.31
CA LEU A 245 -10.75 5.52 7.84
C LEU A 245 -10.90 5.55 6.32
N HIS A 246 -9.79 5.56 5.57
CA HIS A 246 -9.78 5.61 4.11
C HIS A 246 -10.69 6.72 3.54
N LEU A 247 -10.57 7.94 4.09
CA LEU A 247 -11.46 9.04 3.75
C LEU A 247 -11.05 9.76 2.45
N PRO A 248 -12.01 10.40 1.75
CA PRO A 248 -11.71 11.32 0.66
C PRO A 248 -10.76 12.44 1.09
N LEU A 249 -9.92 12.91 0.15
CA LEU A 249 -8.89 13.90 0.47
C LEU A 249 -9.47 15.25 0.85
N GLY A 250 -9.28 15.65 2.11
CA GLY A 250 -9.80 16.87 2.72
C GLY A 250 -10.90 16.67 3.75
N TRP A 251 -11.30 15.43 3.98
CA TRP A 251 -12.22 15.11 5.07
C TRP A 251 -11.50 14.95 6.43
N GLY A 252 -10.22 14.59 6.40
CA GLY A 252 -9.37 14.48 7.58
C GLY A 252 -8.57 15.75 7.86
N ASP A 253 -7.50 15.61 8.65
CA ASP A 253 -6.61 16.72 9.02
C ASP A 253 -5.16 16.53 8.56
N ILE A 254 -4.91 15.59 7.64
CA ILE A 254 -3.61 15.45 6.99
C ILE A 254 -3.34 16.70 6.13
N ALA A 255 -2.27 17.43 6.45
CA ALA A 255 -1.86 18.63 5.74
C ALA A 255 -1.12 18.31 4.42
N TRP A 256 -1.87 17.75 3.48
CA TRP A 256 -1.39 17.23 2.19
C TRP A 256 -0.51 18.20 1.40
N GLU A 257 -0.97 19.44 1.22
CA GLU A 257 -0.25 20.44 0.41
C GLU A 257 1.13 20.75 1.00
N GLU A 258 1.25 20.86 2.32
CA GLU A 258 2.53 21.09 2.99
C GLU A 258 3.47 19.89 2.80
N ILE A 259 2.96 18.67 2.99
CA ILE A 259 3.73 17.43 2.84
C ILE A 259 4.29 17.34 1.41
N PHE A 260 3.45 17.49 0.39
CA PHE A 260 3.87 17.33 -1.00
C PHE A 260 4.72 18.50 -1.51
N THR A 261 4.61 19.69 -0.89
CA THR A 261 5.53 20.81 -1.14
C THR A 261 6.94 20.54 -0.60
N GLU A 262 7.08 19.76 0.47
CA GLU A 262 8.37 19.44 1.09
C GLU A 262 9.02 18.14 0.60
N LEU A 263 8.22 17.07 0.45
CA LEU A 263 8.73 15.72 0.24
C LEU A 263 8.88 15.40 -1.25
N THR A 264 9.94 14.65 -1.59
CA THR A 264 10.16 14.07 -2.92
C THR A 264 10.20 12.55 -2.80
N PHE A 265 10.04 11.83 -3.91
CA PHE A 265 10.04 10.36 -3.93
C PHE A 265 11.00 9.84 -5.01
N GLN A 266 11.10 8.52 -5.17
CA GLN A 266 11.83 7.93 -6.29
C GLN A 266 11.13 8.26 -7.62
N PRO A 267 11.88 8.32 -8.74
CA PRO A 267 11.27 8.43 -10.05
C PRO A 267 10.32 7.27 -10.33
N ASP A 268 9.32 7.53 -11.17
CA ASP A 268 8.32 6.54 -11.58
C ASP A 268 7.45 6.00 -10.41
N THR A 269 7.21 6.83 -9.41
CA THR A 269 6.31 6.54 -8.28
C THR A 269 4.86 6.52 -8.75
N VAL A 270 4.12 5.50 -8.34
CA VAL A 270 2.67 5.42 -8.54
C VAL A 270 1.96 5.86 -7.25
N MET A 271 0.92 6.69 -7.39
CA MET A 271 0.07 7.14 -6.30
C MET A 271 -1.29 6.46 -6.41
N ILE A 272 -1.68 5.73 -5.37
CA ILE A 272 -2.96 5.04 -5.29
C ILE A 272 -3.80 5.69 -4.21
N LEU A 273 -4.99 6.14 -4.59
CA LEU A 273 -6.01 6.57 -3.66
C LEU A 273 -6.77 5.34 -3.13
N GLU A 274 -6.62 5.06 -1.85
CA GLU A 274 -7.34 3.97 -1.19
C GLU A 274 -8.61 4.51 -0.51
N LEU A 275 -9.65 4.70 -1.31
CA LEU A 275 -10.96 5.14 -0.82
C LEU A 275 -11.93 3.98 -0.82
N ASN A 276 -12.83 3.94 0.15
CA ASN A 276 -13.99 3.05 0.07
C ASN A 276 -14.93 3.54 -1.04
N ALA A 277 -14.72 3.09 -2.27
CA ALA A 277 -15.44 3.54 -3.45
C ALA A 277 -16.96 3.28 -3.37
N ASP A 278 -17.41 2.29 -2.59
CA ASP A 278 -18.84 2.04 -2.35
C ASP A 278 -19.48 3.11 -1.49
N ARG A 279 -18.70 3.72 -0.60
CA ARG A 279 -19.15 4.74 0.33
C ARG A 279 -18.92 6.15 -0.18
N TYR A 280 -17.85 6.35 -0.95
CA TYR A 280 -17.35 7.67 -1.34
C TYR A 280 -17.31 7.88 -2.85
N ASP A 281 -18.22 7.24 -3.59
CA ASP A 281 -18.28 7.34 -5.05
C ASP A 281 -18.40 8.79 -5.55
N ALA A 282 -19.17 9.60 -4.84
CA ALA A 282 -19.40 10.99 -5.19
C ALA A 282 -18.12 11.85 -5.03
N GLU A 283 -17.18 11.43 -4.20
CA GLU A 283 -15.97 12.15 -3.86
C GLU A 283 -14.73 11.66 -4.63
N LEU A 284 -14.84 10.61 -5.45
CA LEU A 284 -13.70 10.05 -6.20
C LEU A 284 -13.12 11.09 -7.18
N ALA A 285 -13.97 11.80 -7.92
CA ALA A 285 -13.52 12.79 -8.91
C ALA A 285 -12.76 13.96 -8.26
N ASP A 286 -13.27 14.47 -7.14
CA ASP A 286 -12.64 15.57 -6.39
C ASP A 286 -11.32 15.12 -5.74
N SER A 287 -11.28 13.89 -5.22
CA SER A 287 -10.07 13.29 -4.66
C SER A 287 -9.00 13.07 -5.73
N LEU A 288 -9.36 12.57 -6.91
CA LEU A 288 -8.44 12.43 -8.04
C LEU A 288 -7.88 13.80 -8.49
N ALA A 289 -8.75 14.81 -8.59
CA ALA A 289 -8.34 16.15 -8.95
C ALA A 289 -7.36 16.75 -7.92
N ARG A 290 -7.56 16.48 -6.63
CA ARG A 290 -6.63 16.91 -5.58
C ARG A 290 -5.31 16.14 -5.63
N ALA A 291 -5.35 14.82 -5.80
CA ALA A 291 -4.15 14.00 -5.96
C ALA A 291 -3.28 14.46 -7.16
N ARG A 292 -3.90 14.82 -8.29
CA ARG A 292 -3.19 15.41 -9.44
C ARG A 292 -2.48 16.72 -9.07
N ARG A 293 -3.11 17.61 -8.30
CA ARG A 293 -2.45 18.83 -7.79
C ARG A 293 -1.28 18.52 -6.86
N LEU A 294 -1.40 17.52 -5.99
CA LEU A 294 -0.32 17.10 -5.10
C LEU A 294 0.87 16.54 -5.89
N ALA A 295 0.63 15.71 -6.90
CA ALA A 295 1.67 15.22 -7.79
C ALA A 295 2.37 16.34 -8.57
N GLU A 296 1.61 17.35 -9.02
CA GLU A 296 2.15 18.52 -9.71
C GLU A 296 3.13 19.31 -8.82
N LEU A 297 2.82 19.51 -7.53
CA LEU A 297 3.74 20.18 -6.58
C LEU A 297 5.11 19.47 -6.51
N VAL A 298 5.11 18.14 -6.49
CA VAL A 298 6.34 17.33 -6.44
C VAL A 298 7.08 17.41 -7.77
N ASN A 299 6.38 17.20 -8.88
CA ASN A 299 6.98 17.14 -10.22
C ASN A 299 7.55 18.50 -10.66
N GLN A 300 6.85 19.61 -10.40
CA GLN A 300 7.36 20.96 -10.72
C GLN A 300 8.64 21.29 -9.95
N ARG A 301 8.70 20.92 -8.66
CA ARG A 301 9.91 21.13 -7.85
C ARG A 301 11.08 20.31 -8.38
N ALA A 302 10.85 19.07 -8.79
CA ALA A 302 11.88 18.22 -9.38
C ALA A 302 12.41 18.75 -10.73
N LEU A 303 11.57 19.44 -11.51
CA LEU A 303 12.00 20.11 -12.74
C LEU A 303 12.81 21.39 -12.51
N ALA A 304 12.64 22.02 -11.34
CA ALA A 304 13.33 23.26 -10.96
C ALA A 304 14.67 23.03 -10.24
N ALA A 305 14.96 21.80 -9.81
CA ALA A 305 16.18 21.39 -9.11
C ALA A 305 17.25 20.88 -10.09
#